data_AF-A0A0D0CKF5-F1
#
_entry.id   AF-A0A0D0CKF5-F1
#
_cell.length_a   1.000
_cell.length_b   1.000
_cell.length_c   1.000
_cell.angle_alpha   90.00
_cell.angle_beta   90.00
_cell.angle_gamma   90.00
#
_symmetry.space_group_name_H-M   'P 1'
#
loop_
_entity.id
_entity.type
_entity.pdbx_description
1 polymer ?
#
loop_
_entity_poly.entity_id
_entity_poly.type
_entity_poly.pdbx_seq_one_letter_code
_entity_poly.pdbx_strand_id
1 'polypeptide(L)'
;MEIVGFVQCSIIKWNQKAVLELDSALNEWIDALPDFCNYAIQLKDTVLAHQSVMLHAGFYWAQIQVHKQFMSWPGQKSALTIHSLAICANAAHSCVHLLDHHQQYK
;
A
#
# COMPACT_ATOMS: atom_id res chain seq x y z
N MET A 1 -19.65 30.59 -6.98
CA MET A 1 -18.23 30.24 -7.19
C MET A 1 -17.52 29.87 -5.89
N GLU A 2 -17.86 30.50 -4.75
CA GLU A 2 -17.23 30.22 -3.44
C GLU A 2 -17.66 28.89 -2.77
N ILE A 3 -18.92 28.48 -2.95
CA ILE A 3 -19.45 27.24 -2.34
C ILE A 3 -18.76 25.99 -2.90
N VAL A 4 -18.42 25.98 -4.19
CA VAL A 4 -17.73 24.86 -4.85
C VAL A 4 -16.29 24.72 -4.34
N GLY A 5 -15.60 25.84 -4.10
CA GLY A 5 -14.25 25.83 -3.53
C GLY A 5 -14.21 25.33 -2.08
N PHE A 6 -15.23 25.67 -1.28
CA PHE A 6 -15.32 25.24 0.11
C PHE A 6 -15.61 23.73 0.23
N VAL A 7 -16.53 23.21 -0.59
CA VAL A 7 -16.84 21.77 -0.65
C VAL A 7 -15.62 20.96 -1.09
N GLN A 8 -14.89 21.43 -2.11
CA GLN A 8 -13.66 20.77 -2.58
C GLN A 8 -12.57 20.73 -1.50
N CYS A 9 -12.37 21.83 -0.77
CA CYS A 9 -11.42 21.90 0.35
C CYS A 9 -11.78 20.93 1.49
N SER A 10 -13.07 20.81 1.80
CA SER A 10 -13.58 19.85 2.77
C SER A 10 -13.29 18.40 2.33
N ILE A 11 -13.63 18.05 1.09
CA ILE A 11 -13.41 16.69 0.54
C ILE A 11 -11.92 16.31 0.57
N ILE A 12 -11.03 17.22 0.18
CA ILE A 12 -9.58 16.96 0.20
C ILE A 12 -9.09 16.68 1.62
N LYS A 13 -9.56 17.44 2.62
CA LYS A 13 -9.18 17.23 4.04
C LYS A 13 -9.71 15.91 4.59
N TRP A 14 -10.95 15.55 4.27
CA TRP A 14 -11.51 14.25 4.66
C TRP A 14 -10.75 13.08 4.02
N ASN A 15 -10.41 13.18 2.73
CA ASN A 15 -9.62 12.17 2.04
C ASN A 15 -8.21 12.05 2.66
N GLN A 16 -7.56 13.17 2.99
CA GLN A 16 -6.26 13.16 3.67
C GLN A 16 -6.31 12.49 5.04
N LYS A 17 -7.34 12.81 5.84
CA LYS A 17 -7.53 12.17 7.15
C LYS A 17 -7.77 10.67 7.01
N ALA A 18 -8.61 10.25 6.07
CA ALA A 18 -8.89 8.84 5.80
C ALA A 18 -7.62 8.08 5.37
N VAL A 19 -6.75 8.68 4.54
CA VAL A 19 -5.45 8.08 4.20
C VAL A 19 -4.58 7.87 5.42
N LEU A 20 -4.43 8.90 6.27
CA LEU A 20 -3.58 8.79 7.45
C LEU A 20 -4.03 7.68 8.40
N GLU A 21 -5.34 7.55 8.60
CA GLU A 21 -5.92 6.48 9.42
C GLU A 21 -5.70 5.10 8.78
N LEU A 22 -5.91 5.00 7.46
CA LEU A 22 -5.68 3.75 6.72
C LEU A 22 -4.20 3.36 6.69
N ASP A 23 -3.28 4.31 6.53
CA ASP A 23 -1.83 4.06 6.58
C ASP A 23 -1.40 3.57 7.96
N SER A 24 -1.91 4.17 9.04
CA SER A 24 -1.66 3.70 10.41
C SER A 24 -2.15 2.27 10.59
N ALA A 25 -3.40 1.99 10.18
CA ALA A 25 -3.98 0.67 10.31
C ALA A 25 -3.23 -0.39 9.46
N LEU A 26 -2.76 -0.03 8.27
CA LEU A 26 -1.96 -0.91 7.43
C LEU A 26 -0.59 -1.21 8.07
N ASN A 27 0.06 -0.19 8.63
CA ASN A 27 1.33 -0.37 9.34
C ASN A 27 1.16 -1.24 10.60
N GLU A 28 0.10 -1.02 11.38
CA GLU A 28 -0.23 -1.88 12.53
C GLU A 28 -0.54 -3.32 12.09
N TRP A 29 -1.24 -3.48 10.97
CA TRP A 29 -1.58 -4.80 10.44
C TRP A 29 -0.33 -5.58 10.00
N ILE A 30 0.61 -4.94 9.30
CA ILE A 30 1.84 -5.61 8.86
C ILE A 30 2.73 -5.95 10.06
N ASP A 31 2.80 -5.08 11.07
CA ASP A 31 3.54 -5.30 12.31
C ASP A 31 2.92 -6.42 13.18
N ALA A 32 1.61 -6.65 13.04
CA ALA A 32 0.89 -7.72 13.75
C ALA A 32 1.00 -9.09 13.06
N LEU A 33 1.59 -9.18 11.85
CA LEU A 33 1.78 -10.47 11.20
C LEU A 33 2.76 -11.33 11.99
N PRO A 34 2.47 -12.62 12.22
CA PRO A 34 3.34 -13.44 13.05
C PRO A 34 4.67 -13.79 12.35
N ASP A 35 5.71 -14.05 13.15
CA ASP A 35 7.09 -14.32 12.71
C ASP A 35 7.26 -15.51 11.74
N PHE A 36 6.24 -16.35 11.51
CA PHE A 36 6.29 -17.38 10.46
C PHE A 36 6.31 -16.78 9.03
N CYS A 37 6.07 -15.48 8.89
CA CYS A 37 6.35 -14.72 7.67
C CYS A 37 7.87 -14.51 7.44
N ASN A 38 8.75 -14.93 8.37
CA ASN A 38 10.18 -14.93 8.14
C ASN A 38 10.53 -15.87 6.98
N TYR A 39 11.21 -15.30 5.99
CA TYR A 39 11.82 -15.97 4.83
C TYR A 39 12.52 -17.31 5.18
N ALA A 40 13.16 -17.38 6.35
CA ALA A 40 13.86 -18.58 6.82
C ALA A 40 12.93 -19.77 7.16
N ILE A 41 11.69 -19.52 7.58
CA ILE A 41 10.70 -20.56 7.93
C ILE A 41 9.97 -21.05 6.66
N GLN A 42 9.77 -20.16 5.68
CA GLN A 42 9.13 -20.45 4.40
C GLN A 42 9.93 -21.40 3.51
N LEU A 43 11.24 -21.53 3.74
CA LEU A 43 12.12 -22.41 2.96
C LEU A 43 11.78 -23.90 3.09
N LYS A 44 10.98 -24.30 4.10
CA LYS A 44 10.64 -25.71 4.39
C LYS A 44 9.20 -26.10 4.10
N ASP A 45 8.29 -25.14 3.98
CA ASP A 45 6.86 -25.41 3.79
C ASP A 45 6.26 -24.49 2.71
N THR A 46 5.93 -25.09 1.56
CA THR A 46 5.40 -24.39 0.39
C THR A 46 4.01 -23.80 0.65
N VAL A 47 3.23 -24.33 1.58
CA VAL A 47 1.91 -23.79 1.94
C VAL A 47 2.07 -22.51 2.73
N LEU A 48 2.96 -22.46 3.72
CA LEU A 48 3.26 -21.26 4.50
C LEU A 48 3.86 -20.16 3.63
N ALA A 49 4.75 -20.52 2.70
CA ALA A 49 5.30 -19.58 1.71
C ALA A 49 4.19 -18.96 0.84
N HIS A 50 3.24 -19.76 0.35
CA HIS A 50 2.13 -19.26 -0.46
C HIS A 50 1.18 -18.36 0.33
N GLN A 51 0.87 -18.73 1.58
CA GLN A 51 0.03 -17.92 2.46
C GLN A 51 0.66 -16.56 2.78
N SER A 52 1.97 -16.54 3.07
CA SER A 52 2.75 -15.31 3.24
C SER A 52 2.68 -14.40 2.00
N VAL A 53 2.90 -14.99 0.82
CA VAL A 53 2.83 -14.24 -0.46
C VAL A 53 1.45 -13.61 -0.66
N MET A 54 0.36 -14.32 -0.33
CA MET A 54 -0.99 -13.77 -0.42
C MET A 54 -1.23 -12.62 0.57
N LEU A 55 -0.72 -12.72 1.81
CA LEU A 55 -0.81 -11.66 2.81
C LEU A 55 -0.07 -10.39 2.36
N HIS A 56 1.19 -10.52 1.95
CA HIS A 56 1.98 -9.39 1.46
C HIS A 56 1.42 -8.78 0.17
N ALA A 57 0.90 -9.60 -0.76
CA ALA A 57 0.24 -9.10 -1.97
C ALA A 57 -1.01 -8.27 -1.62
N GLY A 58 -1.81 -8.72 -0.65
CA GLY A 58 -2.97 -7.98 -0.15
C GLY A 58 -2.60 -6.63 0.46
N PHE A 59 -1.51 -6.59 1.24
CA PHE A 59 -0.97 -5.37 1.83
C PHE A 59 -0.57 -4.32 0.78
N TYR A 60 0.29 -4.70 -0.17
CA TYR A 60 0.76 -3.78 -1.21
C TYR A 60 -0.38 -3.33 -2.12
N TRP A 61 -1.34 -4.22 -2.40
CA TRP A 61 -2.56 -3.85 -3.11
C TRP A 61 -3.35 -2.79 -2.35
N ALA A 62 -3.57 -2.96 -1.04
CA ALA A 62 -4.27 -1.99 -0.21
C ALA A 62 -3.57 -0.62 -0.21
N GLN A 63 -2.24 -0.57 -0.06
CA GLN A 63 -1.46 0.67 -0.14
C GLN A 63 -1.71 1.41 -1.47
N ILE A 64 -1.67 0.70 -2.60
CA ILE A 64 -1.95 1.28 -3.92
C ILE A 64 -3.37 1.84 -3.97
N GLN A 65 -4.37 1.13 -3.44
CA GLN A 65 -5.76 1.59 -3.46
C GLN A 65 -5.99 2.84 -2.60
N VAL A 66 -5.35 2.94 -1.44
CA VAL A 66 -5.43 4.10 -0.53
C VAL A 66 -4.88 5.35 -1.21
N HIS A 67 -3.73 5.23 -1.87
CA HIS A 67 -2.98 6.36 -2.41
C HIS A 67 -3.33 6.74 -3.86
N LYS A 68 -3.98 5.87 -4.65
CA LYS A 68 -4.28 6.15 -6.08
C LYS A 68 -5.06 7.43 -6.31
N GLN A 69 -5.96 7.79 -5.41
CA GLN A 69 -6.81 8.98 -5.55
C GLN A 69 -6.02 10.29 -5.39
N PHE A 70 -4.80 10.22 -4.86
CA PHE A 70 -3.86 11.36 -4.76
C PHE A 70 -2.81 11.36 -5.87
N MET A 71 -2.78 10.30 -6.69
CA MET A 71 -1.99 10.19 -7.91
C MET A 71 -2.74 10.90 -9.05
N SER A 72 -2.63 12.23 -9.07
CA SER A 72 -2.79 13.15 -10.21
C SER A 72 -4.12 13.88 -10.48
N TRP A 73 -3.95 15.18 -10.71
CA TRP A 73 -4.27 15.82 -11.99
C TRP A 73 -2.95 16.37 -12.61
N PRO A 74 -2.72 16.28 -13.94
CA PRO A 74 -1.53 16.83 -14.57
C PRO A 74 -1.39 18.34 -14.31
N GLY A 75 -0.31 18.75 -13.65
CA GLY A 75 0.01 20.16 -13.37
C GLY A 75 -0.07 20.61 -11.91
N GLN A 76 -0.63 19.79 -11.00
CA GLN A 76 -0.56 20.04 -9.55
C GLN A 76 0.31 19.00 -8.86
N LYS A 77 1.56 19.36 -8.55
CA LYS A 77 2.47 18.54 -7.74
C LYS A 77 2.44 19.07 -6.30
N SER A 78 1.70 18.39 -5.43
CA SER A 78 1.74 18.63 -3.98
C SER A 78 2.70 17.66 -3.29
N ALA A 79 3.17 17.99 -2.08
CA ALA A 79 3.98 17.08 -1.27
C ALA A 79 3.27 15.72 -1.04
N LEU A 80 1.93 15.75 -0.87
CA LEU A 80 1.11 14.56 -0.73
C LEU A 80 1.08 13.70 -2.00
N THR A 81 1.03 14.33 -3.17
CA THR A 81 1.09 13.61 -4.46
C THR A 81 2.42 12.91 -4.63
N ILE A 82 3.52 13.57 -4.26
CA ILE A 82 4.88 12.97 -4.32
C ILE A 82 4.99 11.79 -3.35
N HIS A 83 4.49 11.96 -2.12
CA HIS A 83 4.51 10.90 -1.11
C HIS A 83 3.67 9.69 -1.53
N SER A 84 2.44 9.93 -1.99
CA SER A 84 1.52 8.87 -2.45
C SER A 84 2.10 8.11 -3.65
N LEU A 85 2.78 8.82 -4.57
CA LEU A 85 3.47 8.20 -5.70
C LEU A 85 4.62 7.31 -5.23
N ALA A 86 5.42 7.78 -4.27
CA ALA A 86 6.53 6.99 -3.72
C ALA A 86 6.04 5.71 -3.06
N ILE A 87 4.95 5.76 -2.28
CA ILE A 87 4.35 4.58 -1.65
C ILE A 87 3.88 3.59 -2.71
N CYS A 88 3.15 4.05 -3.73
CA CYS A 88 2.63 3.16 -4.77
C CYS A 88 3.74 2.55 -5.63
N ALA A 89 4.78 3.33 -5.93
CA ALA A 89 5.95 2.82 -6.65
C ALA A 89 6.69 1.75 -5.85
N ASN A 90 6.89 1.98 -4.54
CA ASN A 90 7.50 1.00 -3.65
C ASN A 90 6.65 -0.28 -3.56
N ALA A 91 5.34 -0.14 -3.34
CA ALA A 91 4.41 -1.27 -3.29
C ALA A 91 4.41 -2.08 -4.60
N ALA A 92 4.42 -1.41 -5.76
CA ALA A 92 4.50 -2.07 -7.06
C ALA A 92 5.82 -2.83 -7.24
N HIS A 93 6.96 -2.23 -6.86
CA HIS A 93 8.25 -2.92 -6.87
C HIS A 93 8.24 -4.13 -5.94
N SER A 94 7.73 -3.99 -4.72
CA SER A 94 7.64 -5.11 -3.77
C SER A 94 6.77 -6.25 -4.30
N CYS A 95 5.66 -5.97 -5.00
CA CYS A 95 4.88 -7.00 -5.67
C CYS A 95 5.68 -7.77 -6.73
N VAL A 96 6.51 -7.08 -7.53
CA VAL A 96 7.37 -7.73 -8.53
C VAL A 96 8.39 -8.65 -7.85
N HIS A 97 9.05 -8.17 -6.79
CA HIS A 97 9.99 -8.99 -6.01
C HIS A 97 9.31 -10.20 -5.36
N LEU A 98 8.10 -10.02 -4.85
CA LEU A 98 7.32 -11.09 -4.23
C LEU A 98 6.98 -12.20 -5.24
N LEU A 99 6.63 -11.82 -6.48
CA LEU A 99 6.34 -12.78 -7.56
C LEU A 99 7.59 -13.54 -8.01
N ASP A 100 8.72 -12.83 -8.16
CA ASP A 100 10.00 -13.45 -8.50
C ASP A 100 10.44 -14.47 -7.44
N HIS A 101 10.26 -14.12 -6.17
CA HIS A 101 10.53 -15.02 -5.05
C HIS A 101 9.60 -16.24 -5.04
N HIS A 102 8.29 -16.04 -5.26
CA HIS A 102 7.31 -17.13 -5.33
C HIS A 102 7.61 -18.14 -6.46
N GLN A 103 8.16 -17.67 -7.59
CA GLN A 103 8.54 -18.54 -8.71
C GLN A 103 9.66 -19.54 -8.35
N GLN A 104 10.50 -19.25 -7.35
CA GLN A 104 11.60 -20.13 -6.94
C GLN A 104 11.15 -21.37 -6.14
N TYR A 105 9.89 -21.41 -5.71
CA TYR A 105 9.30 -22.54 -4.95
C TYR A 105 8.41 -23.46 -5.80
N LYS A 106 8.35 -23.25 -7.11
CA LYS A 106 7.73 -24.19 -8.07
C LYS A 106 8.76 -25.22 -8.54
#